data_AF-A0A2E6VNU5-F1
#
_entry.id   AF-A0A2E6VNU5-F1
#
_cell.length_a   1.000
_cell.length_b   1.000
_cell.length_c   1.000
_cell.angle_alpha   90.00
_cell.angle_beta   90.00
_cell.angle_gamma   90.00
#
_symmetry.space_group_name_H-M   'P 1'
#
loop_
_entity.id
_entity.type
_entity.pdbx_description
1 polymer ?
#
loop_
_entity_poly.entity_id
_entity_poly.type
_entity_poly.pdbx_seq_one_letter_code
_entity_poly.pdbx_strand_id
1 'polypeptide(L)'
;MALKNSTFVMGIMTWALLTACNLTSDGTTAQDTGRAEGGRTTLDGGTERVHLLSAFFGLDNGVPGLLFGCELFGLQDGMPIVLDRRIPLPSLLDPSVFVVHHASGAESPVRCATLAPADEAEERRTILLVGEFASDDDPPVGVTIVGTLLTDDGVDAKGTRIETVVPLAAGPSIVLAEHYLVSELPTGGTDECPANTDHIIKTTWEGGVSGPAGSDIDESHRLGTTVKYASGEVRVATLLADAFDNDNHVEFCMSAPGEPVAITAGSGLYEDPNGDLNVLHTQVVTDAHELTP
;
A
#
# COMPACT_ATOMS: atom_id res chain seq x y z
N MET A 1 3.25 -43.02 29.66
CA MET A 1 2.30 -43.66 30.59
C MET A 1 2.08 -42.71 31.77
N ALA A 2 0.81 -42.37 32.05
CA ALA A 2 0.16 -42.01 33.33
C ALA A 2 1.00 -41.34 34.48
N LEU A 3 0.55 -40.35 35.24
CA LEU A 3 -0.78 -39.76 35.47
C LEU A 3 -0.63 -38.39 36.18
N LYS A 4 -1.70 -37.59 36.08
CA LYS A 4 -2.00 -36.28 36.67
C LYS A 4 -1.88 -36.17 38.20
N ASN A 5 -1.71 -34.95 38.72
CA ASN A 5 -2.74 -34.32 39.57
C ASN A 5 -2.63 -32.79 39.64
N SER A 6 -3.79 -32.15 39.50
CA SER A 6 -4.05 -30.71 39.46
C SER A 6 -4.10 -30.07 40.85
N THR A 7 -3.88 -28.76 40.92
CA THR A 7 -4.53 -27.91 41.92
C THR A 7 -4.81 -26.54 41.29
N PHE A 8 -6.09 -26.20 41.16
CA PHE A 8 -6.61 -24.95 40.62
C PHE A 8 -7.27 -24.20 41.77
N VAL A 9 -6.85 -22.95 42.03
CA VAL A 9 -7.45 -22.07 43.04
C VAL A 9 -8.18 -20.95 42.31
N MET A 10 -9.48 -20.89 42.55
CA MET A 10 -10.45 -19.98 41.94
C MET A 10 -10.70 -18.82 42.93
N GLY A 11 -10.40 -17.59 42.52
CA GLY A 11 -10.72 -16.36 43.26
C GLY A 11 -11.95 -15.68 42.67
N ILE A 12 -12.92 -15.34 43.53
CA ILE A 12 -14.22 -14.73 43.22
C ILE A 12 -14.27 -13.31 43.80
N MET A 13 -15.14 -12.46 43.21
CA MET A 13 -15.76 -11.22 43.74
C MET A 13 -14.99 -9.92 43.46
N THR A 14 -15.61 -8.79 43.06
CA THR A 14 -17.00 -8.33 43.26
C THR A 14 -17.35 -7.20 42.28
N TRP A 15 -18.60 -7.15 41.83
CA TRP A 15 -19.24 -5.99 41.18
C TRP A 15 -19.76 -5.00 42.23
N ALA A 16 -19.65 -3.70 41.96
CA ALA A 16 -20.37 -2.65 42.69
C ALA A 16 -21.17 -1.78 41.71
N LEU A 17 -22.50 -1.78 41.90
CA LEU A 17 -23.50 -0.87 41.33
C LEU A 17 -24.02 0.00 42.48
N LEU A 18 -24.32 1.28 42.22
CA LEU A 18 -25.18 2.25 42.96
C LEU A 18 -24.63 3.68 42.70
N THR A 19 -25.36 4.76 42.42
CA THR A 19 -26.79 5.10 42.31
C THR A 19 -26.91 6.43 41.56
N ALA A 20 -28.02 6.66 40.88
CA ALA A 20 -28.41 7.94 40.29
C ALA A 20 -28.84 8.98 41.35
N CYS A 21 -28.71 10.27 41.01
CA CYS A 21 -29.56 11.36 41.49
C CYS A 21 -29.75 12.38 40.36
N ASN A 22 -30.99 12.56 39.92
CA ASN A 22 -31.47 13.71 39.14
C ASN A 22 -31.88 14.81 40.13
N LEU A 23 -31.70 16.09 39.78
CA LEU A 23 -32.73 17.13 39.98
C LEU A 23 -32.41 18.45 39.21
N THR A 24 -33.33 18.74 38.28
CA THR A 24 -33.97 20.04 37.94
C THR A 24 -33.19 21.30 37.55
N SER A 25 -33.41 21.65 36.27
CA SER A 25 -33.52 22.95 35.59
C SER A 25 -34.01 24.16 36.40
N ASP A 26 -33.41 25.33 36.14
CA ASP A 26 -34.16 26.56 35.86
C ASP A 26 -33.38 27.46 34.88
N GLY A 27 -34.08 28.04 33.90
CA GLY A 27 -33.50 28.78 32.79
C GLY A 27 -33.47 30.30 33.00
N THR A 28 -32.64 31.00 32.22
CA THR A 28 -32.99 32.27 31.54
C THR A 28 -31.87 32.65 30.56
N THR A 29 -32.33 33.10 29.40
CA THR A 29 -31.65 33.50 28.16
C THR A 29 -30.86 34.82 28.24
N ALA A 30 -29.72 34.92 27.56
CA ALA A 30 -29.38 36.05 26.67
C ALA A 30 -28.12 35.78 25.79
N GLN A 31 -28.36 35.95 24.48
CA GLN A 31 -27.51 36.20 23.28
C GLN A 31 -26.05 36.64 23.51
N ASP A 32 -25.06 35.93 22.94
CA ASP A 32 -24.49 36.02 21.57
C ASP A 32 -23.30 37.00 21.47
N THR A 33 -22.11 36.47 21.16
CA THR A 33 -21.25 36.93 20.05
C THR A 33 -19.99 36.06 19.92
N GLY A 34 -20.04 35.15 18.95
CA GLY A 34 -18.96 34.83 18.00
C GLY A 34 -17.54 34.53 18.51
N ARG A 35 -17.23 33.22 18.60
CA ARG A 35 -15.97 32.68 18.03
C ARG A 35 -16.25 31.26 17.57
N ALA A 36 -16.19 31.04 16.25
CA ALA A 36 -16.34 29.73 15.65
C ALA A 36 -15.15 28.86 16.04
N GLU A 37 -15.32 28.05 17.08
CA GLU A 37 -14.64 26.77 17.18
C GLU A 37 -15.17 25.91 16.04
N GLY A 38 -14.29 25.51 15.13
CA GLY A 38 -14.57 24.48 14.13
C GLY A 38 -14.80 23.17 14.85
N GLY A 39 -16.01 22.98 15.37
CA GLY A 39 -16.50 21.74 15.92
C GLY A 39 -16.41 20.68 14.84
N ARG A 40 -15.47 19.75 15.04
CA ARG A 40 -15.35 18.50 14.30
C ARG A 40 -16.71 17.80 14.37
N THR A 41 -17.43 17.81 13.26
CA THR A 41 -18.56 16.91 13.05
C THR A 41 -18.01 15.49 13.12
N THR A 42 -18.29 14.81 14.24
CA THR A 42 -18.33 13.36 14.29
C THR A 42 -19.53 12.91 13.46
N LEU A 43 -19.27 12.67 12.17
CA LEU A 43 -20.09 11.97 11.17
C LEU A 43 -19.00 11.23 10.35
N ASP A 44 -18.89 9.92 10.32
CA ASP A 44 -19.93 8.92 10.12
C ASP A 44 -19.43 7.58 10.70
N GLY A 45 -20.36 6.68 11.05
CA GLY A 45 -20.04 5.26 11.22
C GLY A 45 -19.79 4.63 9.86
N GLY A 46 -18.79 5.15 9.13
CA GLY A 46 -18.46 4.74 7.79
C GLY A 46 -18.08 3.27 7.81
N THR A 47 -18.82 2.45 7.08
CA THR A 47 -18.37 1.11 6.73
C THR A 47 -16.95 1.24 6.20
N GLU A 48 -16.02 0.56 6.84
CA GLU A 48 -14.65 0.44 6.40
C GLU A 48 -14.64 -0.05 4.94
N ARG A 49 -13.92 0.64 4.07
CA ARG A 49 -13.85 0.31 2.64
C ARG A 49 -12.40 0.28 2.18
N VAL A 50 -12.15 -0.58 1.21
CA VAL A 50 -10.87 -0.70 0.52
C VAL A 50 -10.83 0.33 -0.62
N HIS A 51 -9.64 0.86 -0.89
CA HIS A 51 -9.36 1.80 -1.95
C HIS A 51 -8.27 1.27 -2.89
N LEU A 52 -8.50 1.39 -4.19
CA LEU A 52 -7.44 1.28 -5.20
C LEU A 52 -6.68 2.60 -5.23
N LEU A 53 -5.39 2.57 -4.90
CA LEU A 53 -4.51 3.72 -4.90
C LEU A 53 -3.94 4.00 -6.29
N SER A 54 -3.67 2.95 -7.07
CA SER A 54 -3.23 3.06 -8.46
C SER A 54 -3.64 1.83 -9.28
N ALA A 55 -3.74 2.03 -10.59
CA ALA A 55 -3.72 1.00 -11.61
C ALA A 55 -2.81 1.47 -12.74
N PHE A 56 -1.78 0.70 -13.06
CA PHE A 56 -0.77 1.09 -14.03
C PHE A 56 -0.69 0.07 -15.14
N PHE A 57 -0.85 0.50 -16.39
CA PHE A 57 -0.64 -0.36 -17.55
C PHE A 57 0.86 -0.47 -17.83
N GLY A 58 1.57 -1.27 -17.04
CA GLY A 58 3.03 -1.26 -16.96
C GLY A 58 3.75 -2.16 -17.97
N LEU A 59 3.05 -3.06 -18.65
CA LEU A 59 3.63 -3.90 -19.72
C LEU A 59 2.58 -4.18 -20.81
N ASP A 60 2.96 -3.98 -22.07
CA ASP A 60 2.21 -4.38 -23.25
C ASP A 60 2.88 -5.61 -23.87
N ASN A 61 2.19 -6.76 -23.85
CA ASN A 61 2.73 -8.04 -24.34
C ASN A 61 4.15 -8.33 -23.80
N GLY A 62 4.41 -8.01 -22.52
CA GLY A 62 5.73 -8.06 -21.90
C GLY A 62 5.85 -9.05 -20.75
N VAL A 63 4.73 -9.45 -20.11
CA VAL A 63 4.75 -10.40 -19.01
C VAL A 63 4.96 -11.81 -19.55
N PRO A 64 6.04 -12.52 -19.16
CA PRO A 64 6.23 -13.90 -19.56
C PRO A 64 5.23 -14.77 -18.81
N GLY A 65 4.23 -15.33 -19.51
CA GLY A 65 3.06 -15.93 -18.90
C GLY A 65 3.28 -17.14 -17.99
N LEU A 66 4.50 -17.72 -17.92
CA LEU A 66 4.91 -18.80 -17.01
C LEU A 66 5.57 -18.30 -15.71
N LEU A 67 5.96 -17.02 -15.67
CA LEU A 67 6.49 -16.40 -14.46
C LEU A 67 5.33 -16.04 -13.54
N PHE A 68 5.60 -15.97 -12.23
CA PHE A 68 4.63 -15.53 -11.20
C PHE A 68 3.45 -16.47 -10.94
N GLY A 69 3.53 -17.73 -11.38
CA GLY A 69 2.49 -18.75 -11.13
C GLY A 69 1.27 -18.63 -12.05
N CYS A 70 1.30 -17.72 -13.02
CA CYS A 70 0.38 -17.73 -14.14
C CYS A 70 0.77 -18.93 -15.03
N GLU A 71 -0.16 -19.80 -15.40
CA GLU A 71 0.08 -20.89 -16.35
C GLU A 71 -0.36 -20.45 -17.75
N LEU A 72 0.13 -19.30 -18.21
CA LEU A 72 -0.26 -18.68 -19.49
C LEU A 72 0.80 -18.91 -20.55
N PHE A 73 0.36 -19.16 -21.79
CA PHE A 73 1.23 -19.26 -22.96
C PHE A 73 1.29 -17.93 -23.69
N GLY A 74 2.50 -17.49 -24.03
CA GLY A 74 2.73 -16.22 -24.73
C GLY A 74 3.18 -15.11 -23.78
N LEU A 75 3.52 -13.96 -24.37
CA LEU A 75 3.67 -12.73 -23.62
C LEU A 75 2.32 -12.05 -23.57
N GLN A 76 1.98 -11.50 -22.42
CA GLN A 76 0.69 -10.88 -22.14
C GLN A 76 0.91 -9.50 -21.52
N ASP A 77 -0.16 -8.72 -21.45
CA ASP A 77 -0.14 -7.44 -20.75
C ASP A 77 0.01 -7.64 -19.24
N GLY A 78 0.70 -6.69 -18.61
CA GLY A 78 0.87 -6.61 -17.17
C GLY A 78 0.30 -5.30 -16.63
N MET A 79 -0.62 -5.40 -15.67
CA MET A 79 -1.25 -4.24 -15.03
C MET A 79 -1.26 -4.41 -13.51
N PRO A 80 -0.22 -3.93 -12.80
CA PRO A 80 -0.26 -3.83 -11.35
C PRO A 80 -1.36 -2.86 -10.88
N ILE A 81 -2.08 -3.29 -9.85
CA ILE A 81 -2.99 -2.45 -9.07
C ILE A 81 -2.52 -2.42 -7.62
N VAL A 82 -2.53 -1.24 -7.00
CA VAL A 82 -2.09 -1.03 -5.62
C VAL A 82 -3.29 -0.73 -4.75
N LEU A 83 -3.42 -1.43 -3.62
CA LEU A 83 -4.48 -1.26 -2.63
C LEU A 83 -3.97 -0.55 -1.38
N ASP A 84 -4.85 0.18 -0.71
CA ASP A 84 -4.58 0.77 0.61
C ASP A 84 -4.56 -0.26 1.74
N ARG A 85 -4.89 -1.52 1.45
CA ARG A 85 -4.90 -2.67 2.37
C ARG A 85 -4.07 -3.83 1.83
N ARG A 86 -3.54 -4.64 2.74
CA ARG A 86 -2.87 -5.90 2.40
C ARG A 86 -3.86 -7.01 2.08
N ILE A 87 -3.46 -7.90 1.20
CA ILE A 87 -4.20 -9.09 0.76
C ILE A 87 -3.56 -10.33 1.41
N PRO A 88 -4.34 -11.27 1.95
CA PRO A 88 -3.81 -12.50 2.52
C PRO A 88 -3.29 -13.44 1.44
N LEU A 89 -2.37 -14.32 1.82
CA LEU A 89 -1.99 -15.48 1.01
C LEU A 89 -3.19 -16.43 0.81
N PRO A 90 -3.23 -17.21 -0.29
CA PRO A 90 -2.15 -17.45 -1.27
C PRO A 90 -1.90 -16.31 -2.26
N SER A 91 -0.68 -16.26 -2.82
CA SER A 91 -0.26 -15.24 -3.79
C SER A 91 -1.06 -15.28 -5.10
N LEU A 92 -1.50 -16.46 -5.54
CA LEU A 92 -2.33 -16.61 -6.74
C LEU A 92 -3.82 -16.42 -6.38
N LEU A 93 -4.46 -15.44 -7.01
CA LEU A 93 -5.84 -15.03 -6.76
C LEU A 93 -6.77 -15.54 -7.87
N ASP A 94 -8.08 -15.55 -7.61
CA ASP A 94 -9.08 -15.84 -8.64
C ASP A 94 -9.18 -14.64 -9.61
N PRO A 95 -8.77 -14.77 -10.88
CA PRO A 95 -8.78 -13.65 -11.81
C PRO A 95 -10.19 -13.18 -12.17
N SER A 96 -11.23 -14.01 -11.99
CA SER A 96 -12.62 -13.63 -12.27
C SER A 96 -13.18 -12.57 -11.30
N VAL A 97 -12.43 -12.27 -10.24
CA VAL A 97 -12.73 -11.20 -9.28
C VAL A 97 -12.46 -9.81 -9.88
N PHE A 98 -11.71 -9.72 -10.98
CA PHE A 98 -11.26 -8.45 -11.56
C PHE A 98 -11.76 -8.28 -13.00
N VAL A 99 -12.08 -7.03 -13.34
CA VAL A 99 -12.43 -6.62 -14.72
C VAL A 99 -11.68 -5.34 -15.07
N VAL A 100 -11.06 -5.34 -16.25
CA VAL A 100 -10.42 -4.15 -16.84
C VAL A 100 -11.39 -3.48 -17.80
N HIS A 101 -11.50 -2.16 -17.71
CA HIS A 101 -12.40 -1.31 -18.50
C HIS A 101 -11.60 -0.54 -19.53
N HIS A 102 -12.12 -0.44 -20.75
CA HIS A 102 -11.46 0.24 -21.87
C HIS A 102 -12.12 1.58 -22.21
N ALA A 103 -11.41 2.43 -22.95
CA ALA A 103 -11.91 3.72 -23.40
C ALA A 103 -13.19 3.61 -24.26
N SER A 104 -13.31 2.55 -25.05
CA SER A 104 -14.50 2.25 -25.87
C SER A 104 -15.74 1.86 -25.04
N GLY A 105 -15.56 1.56 -23.75
CA GLY A 105 -16.57 0.95 -22.89
C GLY A 105 -16.59 -0.59 -22.97
N ALA A 106 -15.67 -1.21 -23.73
CA ALA A 106 -15.43 -2.64 -23.65
C ALA A 106 -14.82 -3.06 -22.31
N GLU A 107 -14.98 -4.34 -21.98
CA GLU A 107 -14.39 -4.97 -20.80
C GLU A 107 -13.49 -6.13 -21.23
N SER A 108 -12.30 -6.22 -20.65
CA SER A 108 -11.41 -7.36 -20.81
C SER A 108 -11.37 -8.22 -19.55
N PRO A 109 -11.51 -9.55 -19.68
CA PRO A 109 -11.33 -10.46 -18.55
C PRO A 109 -9.87 -10.53 -18.16
N VAL A 110 -9.61 -10.57 -16.86
CA VAL A 110 -8.28 -10.90 -16.34
C VAL A 110 -8.04 -12.41 -16.50
N ARG A 111 -6.83 -12.78 -16.92
CA ARG A 111 -6.45 -14.18 -17.19
C ARG A 111 -5.67 -14.80 -16.04
N CYS A 112 -4.93 -13.98 -15.30
CA CYS A 112 -4.24 -14.34 -14.07
C CYS A 112 -4.16 -13.11 -13.17
N ALA A 113 -4.24 -13.32 -11.84
CA ALA A 113 -4.05 -12.28 -10.84
C ALA A 113 -3.13 -12.84 -9.74
N THR A 114 -2.04 -12.15 -9.43
CA THR A 114 -1.02 -12.65 -8.51
C THR A 114 -0.44 -11.53 -7.66
N LEU A 115 -0.05 -11.83 -6.43
CA LEU A 115 0.70 -10.93 -5.56
C LEU A 115 2.20 -10.91 -5.89
N ALA A 116 2.71 -11.92 -6.60
CA ALA A 116 4.13 -11.98 -6.95
C ALA A 116 4.50 -10.92 -8.01
N PRO A 117 5.71 -10.33 -7.96
CA PRO A 117 6.78 -10.62 -7.00
C PRO A 117 6.59 -10.04 -5.57
N ALA A 118 5.72 -9.04 -5.37
CA ALA A 118 5.45 -8.38 -4.08
C ALA A 118 4.60 -9.21 -3.10
N ASP A 119 4.94 -10.49 -2.87
CA ASP A 119 4.17 -11.40 -2.01
C ASP A 119 4.68 -11.56 -0.57
N GLU A 120 5.66 -10.74 -0.20
CA GLU A 120 6.23 -10.65 1.14
C GLU A 120 5.28 -10.02 2.17
N ALA A 121 5.49 -10.27 3.46
CA ALA A 121 4.44 -10.05 4.46
C ALA A 121 3.97 -8.60 4.63
N GLU A 122 4.86 -7.67 4.35
CA GLU A 122 4.67 -6.24 4.45
C GLU A 122 4.23 -5.62 3.11
N GLU A 123 4.21 -6.39 2.01
CA GLU A 123 4.18 -5.87 0.63
C GLU A 123 2.99 -6.32 -0.21
N ARG A 124 2.14 -7.21 0.33
CA ARG A 124 0.93 -7.74 -0.34
C ARG A 124 -0.18 -6.70 -0.55
N ARG A 125 0.16 -5.49 -0.95
CA ARG A 125 -0.74 -4.42 -1.38
C ARG A 125 -0.85 -4.36 -2.90
N THR A 126 0.05 -5.01 -3.63
CA THR A 126 0.10 -5.00 -5.09
C THR A 126 -0.47 -6.30 -5.65
N ILE A 127 -1.42 -6.20 -6.58
CA ILE A 127 -1.89 -7.34 -7.37
C ILE A 127 -1.48 -7.07 -8.82
N LEU A 128 -0.67 -7.94 -9.39
CA LEU A 128 -0.39 -7.97 -10.82
C LEU A 128 -1.55 -8.66 -11.55
N LEU A 129 -2.29 -7.89 -12.36
CA LEU A 129 -3.25 -8.43 -13.32
C LEU A 129 -2.52 -8.76 -14.62
N VAL A 130 -2.79 -9.94 -15.19
CA VAL A 130 -2.22 -10.38 -16.46
C VAL A 130 -3.34 -10.76 -17.42
N GLY A 131 -3.27 -10.27 -18.66
CA GLY A 131 -4.37 -10.39 -19.61
C GLY A 131 -4.06 -9.77 -20.96
N GLU A 132 -5.12 -9.48 -21.72
CA GLU A 132 -5.08 -8.72 -22.98
C GLU A 132 -5.94 -7.48 -22.73
N PHE A 133 -5.30 -6.39 -22.35
CA PHE A 133 -5.93 -5.20 -21.77
C PHE A 133 -5.87 -3.99 -22.67
N ALA A 134 -5.04 -4.00 -23.70
CA ALA A 134 -4.93 -2.86 -24.59
C ALA A 134 -4.89 -3.26 -26.07
N SER A 135 -5.27 -2.29 -26.89
CA SER A 135 -4.80 -2.15 -28.26
C SER A 135 -4.52 -0.67 -28.49
N ASP A 136 -3.77 -0.32 -29.54
CA ASP A 136 -3.40 1.07 -29.85
C ASP A 136 -4.60 2.06 -29.82
N ASP A 137 -5.78 1.61 -30.25
CA ASP A 137 -6.98 2.42 -30.38
C ASP A 137 -7.95 2.31 -29.19
N ASP A 138 -7.70 1.41 -28.25
CA ASP A 138 -8.62 1.13 -27.13
C ASP A 138 -7.86 0.79 -25.83
N PRO A 139 -7.20 1.79 -25.21
CA PRO A 139 -6.39 1.58 -24.01
C PRO A 139 -7.27 1.28 -22.78
N PRO A 140 -6.70 0.62 -21.76
CA PRO A 140 -7.35 0.46 -20.48
C PRO A 140 -7.50 1.82 -19.78
N VAL A 141 -8.66 2.05 -19.18
CA VAL A 141 -8.99 3.30 -18.47
C VAL A 141 -9.44 3.06 -17.04
N GLY A 142 -9.71 1.83 -16.63
CA GLY A 142 -10.08 1.56 -15.25
C GLY A 142 -10.07 0.07 -14.89
N VAL A 143 -10.16 -0.19 -13.60
CA VAL A 143 -10.24 -1.54 -13.04
C VAL A 143 -11.36 -1.59 -12.01
N THR A 144 -12.08 -2.71 -11.94
CA THR A 144 -13.08 -2.95 -10.90
C THR A 144 -12.90 -4.34 -10.30
N ILE A 145 -13.00 -4.40 -8.97
CA ILE A 145 -13.07 -5.64 -8.21
C ILE A 145 -14.54 -6.05 -8.17
N VAL A 146 -14.95 -6.96 -9.06
CA VAL A 146 -16.35 -7.41 -9.24
C VAL A 146 -16.72 -8.62 -8.35
N GLY A 147 -15.72 -9.38 -7.92
CA GLY A 147 -15.86 -10.52 -6.99
C GLY A 147 -15.54 -10.14 -5.55
N THR A 148 -15.72 -11.09 -4.63
CA THR A 148 -15.27 -10.91 -3.23
C THR A 148 -13.75 -11.05 -3.16
N LEU A 149 -13.10 -10.08 -2.53
CA LEU A 149 -11.67 -10.06 -2.24
C LEU A 149 -11.49 -9.56 -0.81
N LEU A 150 -11.19 -10.46 0.11
CA LEU A 150 -10.98 -10.09 1.51
C LEU A 150 -9.54 -9.64 1.72
N THR A 151 -9.36 -8.54 2.43
CA THR A 151 -8.07 -8.04 2.92
C THR A 151 -7.62 -8.79 4.17
N ASP A 152 -6.37 -8.58 4.60
CA ASP A 152 -5.77 -9.23 5.78
C ASP A 152 -6.57 -8.95 7.08
N ASP A 153 -7.21 -7.78 7.17
CA ASP A 153 -8.10 -7.36 8.26
C ASP A 153 -9.58 -7.75 8.07
N GLY A 154 -9.90 -8.45 6.97
CA GLY A 154 -11.22 -9.04 6.72
C GLY A 154 -12.25 -8.11 6.06
N VAL A 155 -11.84 -6.97 5.53
CA VAL A 155 -12.71 -6.07 4.75
C VAL A 155 -12.84 -6.58 3.32
N ASP A 156 -14.06 -6.61 2.77
CA ASP A 156 -14.28 -7.01 1.37
C ASP A 156 -14.07 -5.83 0.43
N ALA A 157 -13.16 -5.97 -0.54
CA ALA A 157 -12.86 -4.98 -1.56
C ALA A 157 -13.85 -5.01 -2.75
N LYS A 158 -14.85 -5.90 -2.73
CA LYS A 158 -15.88 -5.99 -3.79
C LYS A 158 -16.57 -4.64 -4.03
N GLY A 159 -16.62 -4.25 -5.31
CA GLY A 159 -17.20 -3.00 -5.77
C GLY A 159 -16.22 -1.83 -5.79
N THR A 160 -14.99 -2.02 -5.32
CA THR A 160 -13.93 -1.01 -5.43
C THR A 160 -13.55 -0.83 -6.90
N ARG A 161 -13.38 0.42 -7.31
CA ARG A 161 -13.07 0.81 -8.69
C ARG A 161 -12.09 1.97 -8.72
N ILE A 162 -11.22 1.96 -9.72
CA ILE A 162 -10.43 3.11 -10.15
C ILE A 162 -10.78 3.39 -11.61
N GLU A 163 -11.02 4.67 -11.92
CA GLU A 163 -11.50 5.13 -13.24
C GLU A 163 -10.40 5.79 -14.07
N THR A 164 -9.16 5.65 -13.63
CA THR A 164 -7.98 6.12 -14.35
C THR A 164 -6.92 5.05 -14.26
N VAL A 165 -6.30 4.78 -15.39
CA VAL A 165 -5.13 3.92 -15.50
C VAL A 165 -3.95 4.79 -15.91
N VAL A 166 -2.83 4.62 -15.22
CA VAL A 166 -1.58 5.29 -15.57
C VAL A 166 -1.10 4.69 -16.91
N PRO A 167 -0.87 5.51 -17.94
CA PRO A 167 -0.50 5.02 -19.26
C PRO A 167 0.89 4.37 -19.27
N LEU A 168 1.10 3.41 -20.18
CA LEU A 168 2.35 2.68 -20.36
C LEU A 168 3.60 3.57 -20.35
N ALA A 169 3.63 4.61 -21.18
CA ALA A 169 4.79 5.49 -21.34
C ALA A 169 4.98 6.54 -20.22
N ALA A 170 4.26 6.43 -19.10
CA ALA A 170 4.35 7.42 -18.02
C ALA A 170 5.61 7.25 -17.15
N GLY A 171 6.15 6.03 -17.07
CA GLY A 171 7.17 5.65 -16.09
C GLY A 171 6.59 5.48 -14.68
N PRO A 172 7.37 4.93 -13.75
CA PRO A 172 6.87 4.60 -12.42
C PRO A 172 6.82 5.83 -11.51
N SER A 173 5.77 5.93 -10.69
CA SER A 173 5.66 6.90 -9.60
C SER A 173 5.44 6.22 -8.24
N ILE A 174 5.75 6.92 -7.15
CA ILE A 174 5.48 6.43 -5.78
C ILE A 174 4.00 6.64 -5.47
N VAL A 175 3.28 5.56 -5.18
CA VAL A 175 1.85 5.60 -4.85
C VAL A 175 1.64 5.71 -3.35
N LEU A 176 2.51 5.07 -2.58
CA LEU A 176 2.44 5.00 -1.14
C LEU A 176 3.83 5.15 -0.53
N ALA A 177 3.90 5.86 0.59
CA ALA A 177 5.11 5.94 1.40
C ALA A 177 4.71 5.79 2.88
N GLU A 178 5.11 4.67 3.47
CA GLU A 178 4.76 4.27 4.83
C GLU A 178 5.97 4.45 5.76
N HIS A 179 5.74 5.08 6.91
CA HIS A 179 6.74 5.23 7.96
C HIS A 179 6.54 4.14 9.02
N TYR A 180 7.64 3.43 9.30
CA TYR A 180 7.71 2.38 10.31
C TYR A 180 8.82 2.68 11.32
N LEU A 181 8.52 2.60 12.61
CA LEU A 181 9.59 2.51 13.61
C LEU A 181 10.18 1.09 13.57
N VAL A 182 11.49 0.96 13.72
CA VAL A 182 12.14 -0.37 13.73
C VAL A 182 11.58 -1.27 14.84
N SER A 183 11.14 -0.68 15.96
CA SER A 183 10.51 -1.40 17.06
C SER A 183 9.14 -2.00 16.73
N GLU A 184 8.52 -1.57 15.64
CA GLU A 184 7.16 -1.96 15.23
C GLU A 184 7.18 -2.98 14.08
N LEU A 185 8.33 -3.15 13.44
CA LEU A 185 8.48 -4.13 12.37
C LEU A 185 8.52 -5.56 12.95
N PRO A 186 7.88 -6.54 12.28
CA PRO A 186 8.01 -7.93 12.66
C PRO A 186 9.48 -8.34 12.70
N THR A 187 9.86 -9.19 13.65
CA THR A 187 11.22 -9.75 13.70
C THR A 187 11.55 -10.42 12.37
N GLY A 188 12.49 -9.86 11.61
CA GLY A 188 12.89 -10.31 10.27
C GLY A 188 12.69 -9.27 9.15
N GLY A 189 11.80 -8.29 9.33
CA GLY A 189 11.45 -7.29 8.30
C GLY A 189 12.45 -6.14 8.15
N THR A 190 13.71 -6.32 8.60
CA THR A 190 14.78 -5.30 8.50
C THR A 190 16.16 -5.93 8.37
N ASP A 191 16.25 -7.20 8.01
CA ASP A 191 17.52 -7.96 8.09
C ASP A 191 18.65 -7.33 7.24
N GLU A 192 18.30 -6.46 6.29
CA GLU A 192 19.24 -5.68 5.47
C GLU A 192 19.61 -4.30 6.06
N CYS A 193 18.75 -3.67 6.87
CA CYS A 193 19.03 -2.35 7.43
C CYS A 193 20.12 -2.40 8.53
N PRO A 194 20.99 -1.37 8.63
CA PRO A 194 22.00 -1.32 9.68
C PRO A 194 21.40 -1.33 11.08
N ALA A 195 22.11 -1.90 12.06
CA ALA A 195 21.66 -2.01 13.45
C ALA A 195 21.40 -0.65 14.16
N ASN A 196 21.87 0.46 13.59
CA ASN A 196 21.63 1.82 14.07
C ASN A 196 20.53 2.56 13.29
N THR A 197 19.69 1.83 12.57
CA THR A 197 18.47 2.37 11.93
C THR A 197 17.44 2.68 13.02
N ASP A 198 16.88 3.89 13.01
CA ASP A 198 15.85 4.32 13.96
C ASP A 198 14.45 4.03 13.41
N HIS A 199 14.25 4.29 12.11
CA HIS A 199 13.00 4.08 11.40
C HIS A 199 13.24 3.84 9.91
N ILE A 200 12.22 3.34 9.23
CA ILE A 200 12.23 3.03 7.79
C ILE A 200 11.10 3.79 7.10
N ILE A 201 11.36 4.25 5.88
CA ILE A 201 10.32 4.64 4.94
C ILE A 201 10.21 3.53 3.90
N LYS A 202 9.09 2.84 3.82
CA LYS A 202 8.80 1.87 2.74
C LYS A 202 8.02 2.60 1.66
N THR A 203 8.48 2.54 0.42
CA THR A 203 7.72 3.07 -0.73
C THR A 203 7.10 1.95 -1.51
N THR A 204 5.87 2.13 -1.97
CA THR A 204 5.24 1.31 -3.01
C THR A 204 5.11 2.13 -4.27
N TRP A 205 5.64 1.60 -5.37
CA TRP A 205 5.59 2.20 -6.70
C TRP A 205 4.38 1.67 -7.50
N GLU A 206 4.00 2.35 -8.57
CA GLU A 206 2.84 1.96 -9.41
C GLU A 206 2.99 0.56 -10.03
N GLY A 207 4.23 0.15 -10.29
CA GLY A 207 4.62 -1.16 -10.76
C GLY A 207 6.07 -1.44 -10.37
N GLY A 208 6.60 -2.57 -10.82
CA GLY A 208 7.98 -2.96 -10.48
C GLY A 208 8.99 -1.88 -10.83
N VAL A 209 10.07 -1.76 -10.06
CA VAL A 209 11.10 -0.75 -10.31
C VAL A 209 12.50 -1.35 -10.32
N SER A 210 13.34 -0.79 -11.19
CA SER A 210 14.77 -1.06 -11.29
C SER A 210 15.51 0.26 -11.51
N GLY A 211 16.84 0.22 -11.59
CA GLY A 211 17.63 1.34 -12.08
C GLY A 211 17.70 1.41 -13.61
N PRO A 212 18.28 2.48 -14.18
CA PRO A 212 18.22 2.74 -15.61
C PRO A 212 18.86 1.62 -16.44
N ALA A 213 18.20 1.26 -17.55
CA ALA A 213 18.48 0.10 -18.40
C ALA A 213 18.40 -1.25 -17.66
N GLY A 214 17.48 -1.37 -16.70
CA GLY A 214 17.29 -2.56 -15.87
C GLY A 214 18.47 -2.86 -14.95
N SER A 215 19.21 -1.84 -14.52
CA SER A 215 20.29 -2.03 -13.55
C SER A 215 19.73 -2.24 -12.14
N ASP A 216 20.54 -2.75 -11.22
CA ASP A 216 20.12 -2.81 -9.81
C ASP A 216 19.92 -1.39 -9.24
N ILE A 217 19.03 -1.28 -8.26
CA ILE A 217 18.89 -0.07 -7.43
C ILE A 217 20.13 0.05 -6.53
N ASP A 218 20.76 1.22 -6.54
CA ASP A 218 22.10 1.41 -5.99
C ASP A 218 22.29 2.77 -5.26
N GLU A 219 23.55 3.13 -5.03
CA GLU A 219 23.95 4.37 -4.37
C GLU A 219 23.40 5.65 -5.05
N SER A 220 23.22 5.63 -6.38
CA SER A 220 22.66 6.78 -7.09
C SER A 220 21.19 7.02 -6.72
N HIS A 221 20.44 5.95 -6.48
CA HIS A 221 19.06 5.99 -6.02
C HIS A 221 19.00 6.46 -4.57
N ARG A 222 19.89 5.95 -3.70
CA ARG A 222 19.97 6.38 -2.30
C ARG A 222 20.25 7.87 -2.16
N LEU A 223 21.17 8.39 -2.97
CA LEU A 223 21.54 9.81 -2.96
C LEU A 223 20.53 10.69 -3.71
N GLY A 224 19.85 10.13 -4.70
CA GLY A 224 18.86 10.82 -5.53
C GLY A 224 17.45 10.87 -4.94
N THR A 225 17.18 10.05 -3.91
CA THR A 225 15.90 10.04 -3.19
C THR A 225 16.05 10.64 -1.80
N THR A 226 15.23 11.65 -1.50
CA THR A 226 15.35 12.46 -0.28
C THR A 226 14.07 12.40 0.55
N VAL A 227 14.23 12.47 1.87
CA VAL A 227 13.13 12.49 2.84
C VAL A 227 13.12 13.83 3.54
N LYS A 228 12.00 14.55 3.44
CA LYS A 228 11.74 15.79 4.16
C LYS A 228 11.09 15.46 5.51
N TYR A 229 11.55 16.12 6.56
CA TYR A 229 11.03 16.00 7.91
C TYR A 229 10.19 17.21 8.31
N ALA A 230 9.32 17.04 9.31
CA ALA A 230 8.50 18.10 9.89
C ALA A 230 9.36 19.26 10.46
N SER A 231 10.59 18.97 10.90
CA SER A 231 11.59 19.97 11.32
C SER A 231 12.06 20.90 10.18
N GLY A 232 11.76 20.56 8.93
CA GLY A 232 12.26 21.22 7.73
C GLY A 232 13.60 20.65 7.23
N GLU A 233 14.19 19.69 7.94
CA GLU A 233 15.40 19.00 7.49
C GLU A 233 15.10 18.08 6.30
N VAL A 234 16.06 17.95 5.40
CA VAL A 234 16.04 17.00 4.28
C VAL A 234 17.21 16.05 4.45
N ARG A 235 16.93 14.75 4.47
CA ARG A 235 17.91 13.68 4.66
C ARG A 235 17.85 12.70 3.51
N VAL A 236 18.89 11.89 3.38
CA VAL A 236 18.94 10.69 2.53
C VAL A 236 19.02 9.46 3.44
N ALA A 237 18.55 8.31 2.95
CA ALA A 237 18.67 7.06 3.68
C ALA A 237 20.14 6.69 3.89
N THR A 238 20.46 5.99 4.97
CA THR A 238 21.81 5.42 5.16
C THR A 238 22.07 4.21 4.31
N LEU A 239 21.03 3.46 3.99
CA LEU A 239 21.04 2.28 3.14
C LEU A 239 19.68 2.14 2.47
N LEU A 240 19.66 1.54 1.28
CA LEU A 240 18.45 0.99 0.69
C LEU A 240 18.40 -0.51 0.99
N ALA A 241 17.30 -0.96 1.57
CA ALA A 241 16.98 -2.36 1.75
C ALA A 241 15.89 -2.73 0.74
N ASP A 242 15.71 -4.04 0.53
CA ASP A 242 14.63 -4.57 -0.31
C ASP A 242 14.63 -3.92 -1.71
N ALA A 243 15.78 -4.01 -2.36
CA ALA A 243 16.06 -3.27 -3.60
C ALA A 243 16.44 -4.18 -4.77
N PHE A 244 16.43 -5.51 -4.57
CA PHE A 244 17.07 -6.49 -5.46
C PHE A 244 16.16 -7.65 -5.91
N ASP A 245 14.86 -7.58 -5.64
CA ASP A 245 13.91 -8.63 -6.00
C ASP A 245 13.04 -8.29 -7.23
N ASN A 246 13.16 -7.05 -7.74
CA ASN A 246 12.45 -6.48 -8.89
C ASN A 246 10.93 -6.37 -8.69
N ASP A 247 10.50 -6.23 -7.44
CA ASP A 247 9.13 -5.89 -7.12
C ASP A 247 8.90 -4.37 -7.16
N ASN A 248 7.79 -3.90 -6.57
CA ASN A 248 7.44 -2.48 -6.53
C ASN A 248 7.68 -1.81 -5.18
N HIS A 249 8.50 -2.39 -4.31
CA HIS A 249 8.88 -1.87 -3.01
C HIS A 249 10.35 -1.45 -2.98
N VAL A 250 10.63 -0.45 -2.14
CA VAL A 250 11.99 -0.03 -1.80
C VAL A 250 11.95 0.48 -0.36
N GLU A 251 12.89 0.03 0.47
CA GLU A 251 13.00 0.46 1.85
C GLU A 251 14.17 1.43 2.07
N PHE A 252 13.89 2.53 2.75
CA PHE A 252 14.85 3.59 3.06
C PHE A 252 15.19 3.56 4.55
N CYS A 253 16.33 2.97 4.92
CA CYS A 253 16.80 2.90 6.30
C CYS A 253 17.29 4.28 6.79
N MET A 254 16.69 4.84 7.84
CA MET A 254 17.03 6.17 8.37
C MET A 254 17.71 6.08 9.74
N SER A 255 18.92 6.62 9.88
CA SER A 255 19.73 6.52 11.11
C SER A 255 19.62 7.74 12.04
N ALA A 256 18.50 8.44 12.01
CA ALA A 256 18.24 9.56 12.91
C ALA A 256 16.72 9.71 13.13
N PRO A 257 16.26 9.93 14.38
CA PRO A 257 14.85 10.05 14.66
C PRO A 257 14.28 11.34 14.03
N GLY A 258 12.96 11.34 13.87
CA GLY A 258 12.19 12.49 13.42
C GLY A 258 10.93 12.06 12.69
N GLU A 259 10.01 12.99 12.52
CA GLU A 259 8.75 12.77 11.79
C GLU A 259 8.96 13.07 10.29
N PRO A 260 9.07 12.04 9.43
CA PRO A 260 9.11 12.23 7.99
C PRO A 260 7.73 12.73 7.50
N VAL A 261 7.71 13.64 6.53
CA VAL A 261 6.46 14.20 5.99
C VAL A 261 6.34 14.03 4.48
N ALA A 262 7.45 13.83 3.78
CA ALA A 262 7.45 13.56 2.35
C ALA A 262 8.73 12.85 1.93
N ILE A 263 8.62 11.97 0.93
CA ILE A 263 9.74 11.39 0.20
C ILE A 263 9.71 11.90 -1.23
N THR A 264 10.89 12.17 -1.81
CA THR A 264 11.02 12.70 -3.17
C THR A 264 12.10 11.94 -3.92
N ALA A 265 11.70 11.26 -5.01
CA ALA A 265 12.60 10.62 -5.95
C ALA A 265 12.96 11.58 -7.09
N GLY A 266 14.25 11.78 -7.34
CA GLY A 266 14.74 12.52 -8.50
C GLY A 266 14.33 11.87 -9.83
N SER A 267 14.28 12.67 -10.91
CA SER A 267 13.94 12.16 -12.25
C SER A 267 15.03 11.25 -12.82
N GLY A 268 14.63 10.22 -13.56
CA GLY A 268 15.55 9.34 -14.28
C GLY A 268 16.34 8.39 -13.39
N LEU A 269 15.86 8.14 -12.17
CA LEU A 269 16.49 7.22 -11.22
C LEU A 269 15.89 5.82 -11.33
N TYR A 270 14.56 5.72 -11.38
CA TYR A 270 13.83 4.46 -11.39
C TYR A 270 13.25 4.19 -12.77
N GLU A 271 13.32 2.95 -13.21
CA GLU A 271 12.83 2.44 -14.50
C GLU A 271 11.80 1.34 -14.24
N ASP A 272 10.65 1.42 -14.91
CA ASP A 272 9.66 0.35 -14.88
C ASP A 272 10.03 -0.82 -15.82
N PRO A 273 9.31 -1.95 -15.81
CA PRO A 273 9.65 -3.08 -16.66
C PRO A 273 9.47 -2.83 -18.16
N ASN A 274 8.79 -1.75 -18.56
CA ASN A 274 8.65 -1.33 -19.96
C ASN A 274 9.84 -0.46 -20.43
N GLY A 275 10.73 -0.05 -19.51
CA GLY A 275 11.90 0.76 -19.80
C GLY A 275 11.64 2.26 -19.71
N ASP A 276 10.53 2.68 -19.11
CA ASP A 276 10.19 4.08 -18.93
C ASP A 276 10.73 4.61 -17.59
N LEU A 277 11.42 5.74 -17.66
CA LEU A 277 12.05 6.37 -16.50
C LEU A 277 11.07 7.24 -15.72
N ASN A 278 11.20 7.22 -14.40
CA ASN A 278 10.41 8.07 -13.52
C ASN A 278 10.68 9.56 -13.76
N VAL A 279 9.63 10.37 -13.60
CA VAL A 279 9.77 11.82 -13.46
C VAL A 279 10.03 12.18 -11.99
N LEU A 280 10.36 13.46 -11.74
CA LEU A 280 10.47 13.95 -10.36
C LEU A 280 9.13 13.73 -9.67
N HIS A 281 9.14 12.96 -8.58
CA HIS A 281 7.91 12.63 -7.88
C HIS A 281 8.07 12.77 -6.37
N THR A 282 7.05 13.32 -5.72
CA THR A 282 7.01 13.53 -4.28
C THR A 282 5.75 12.89 -3.73
N GLN A 283 5.91 12.02 -2.74
CA GLN A 283 4.82 11.36 -2.04
C GLN A 283 4.80 11.78 -0.57
N VAL A 284 3.60 12.01 -0.03
CA VAL A 284 3.40 12.24 1.40
C VAL A 284 3.71 10.95 2.15
N VAL A 285 4.46 11.08 3.23
CA VAL A 285 4.74 9.95 4.12
C VAL A 285 3.63 9.87 5.15
N THR A 286 3.06 8.69 5.30
CA THR A 286 1.99 8.38 6.26
C THR A 286 2.51 7.37 7.29
N ASP A 287 2.12 7.51 8.54
CA ASP A 287 2.44 6.49 9.54
C ASP A 287 1.70 5.18 9.21
N ALA A 288 2.42 4.05 9.19
CA ALA A 288 1.84 2.77 8.78
C ALA A 288 0.64 2.34 9.65
N HIS A 289 0.65 2.71 10.92
CA HIS A 289 -0.44 2.47 11.87
C HIS A 289 -1.74 3.19 11.50
N GLU A 290 -1.69 4.25 10.69
CA GLU A 290 -2.88 4.96 10.21
C GLU A 290 -3.57 4.23 9.04
N LEU A 291 -2.91 3.25 8.42
CA LEU A 291 -3.39 2.53 7.23
C LEU A 291 -3.95 1.13 7.54
N THR A 292 -3.70 0.60 8.73
CA THR A 292 -4.29 -0.66 9.22
C THR A 292 -4.91 -0.45 10.61
N PRO A 293 -6.24 -0.23 10.69
CA PRO A 293 -6.97 -0.07 11.97
C PRO A 293 -6.96 -1.30 12.88
#